data_AF-A0A699Z1E3-F1
#
_entry.id   AF-A0A699Z1E3-F1
#
_cell.length_a   1.000
_cell.length_b   1.000
_cell.length_c   1.000
_cell.angle_alpha   90.00
_cell.angle_beta   90.00
_cell.angle_gamma   90.00
#
_symmetry.space_group_name_H-M   'P 1'
#
loop_
_entity.id
_entity.type
_entity.pdbx_description
1 polymer ?
#
loop_
_entity_poly.entity_id
_entity_poly.type
_entity_poly.pdbx_seq_one_letter_code
_entity_poly.pdbx_strand_id
1 'polypeptide(L)'
;MPPKAKGPKNLQSIALLNSAQTTYKAACRRHGVPMHKAIALQLEKAVVEGAKIDKLCFSGPEEEPAVLMAALELAAVYPGVRNVSCWGCSLGDKGLLALSQLLKASSDRWWKGSKLRLLELVADGVGTPPDKWPERFFHHMNGGLAMHGAGHAQPSLLLCE
;
A
#
# COMPACT_ATOMS: atom_id res chain seq x y z
N MET A 1 -38.57 10.09 5.12
CA MET A 1 -37.56 9.89 6.19
C MET A 1 -36.31 10.66 5.81
N PRO A 2 -35.84 11.63 6.62
CA PRO A 2 -34.55 12.25 6.37
C PRO A 2 -33.43 11.20 6.56
N PRO A 3 -32.37 11.23 5.74
CA PRO A 3 -31.27 10.27 5.86
C PRO A 3 -30.59 10.47 7.23
N LYS A 4 -30.48 9.39 8.01
CA LYS A 4 -29.76 9.37 9.28
C LYS A 4 -28.34 9.90 9.05
N ALA A 5 -27.99 10.98 9.74
CA ALA A 5 -26.65 11.54 9.72
C ALA A 5 -25.62 10.44 10.05
N LYS A 6 -24.70 10.16 9.10
CA LYS A 6 -23.57 9.24 9.30
C LYS A 6 -22.72 9.81 10.44
N GLY A 7 -22.82 9.22 11.63
CA GLY A 7 -22.26 9.73 12.89
C GLY A 7 -20.71 9.74 13.00
N PRO A 8 -20.16 9.89 14.23
CA PRO A 8 -18.75 10.27 14.51
C PRO A 8 -17.68 9.31 13.98
N LYS A 9 -18.04 8.06 13.66
CA LYS A 9 -17.13 7.08 13.04
C LYS A 9 -16.63 7.53 11.66
N ASN A 10 -17.43 8.30 10.92
CA ASN A 10 -17.03 8.80 9.60
C ASN A 10 -16.04 9.97 9.69
N LEU A 11 -16.13 10.78 10.76
CA LEU A 11 -15.21 11.89 11.00
C LEU A 11 -13.82 11.40 11.44
N GLN A 12 -13.77 10.36 12.28
CA GLN A 12 -12.50 9.77 12.70
C GLN A 12 -11.76 9.11 11.53
N SER A 13 -12.46 8.42 10.62
CA SER A 13 -11.84 7.83 9.45
C SER A 13 -11.31 8.88 8.48
N ILE A 14 -12.03 9.98 8.28
CA ILE A 14 -11.57 11.11 7.44
C ILE A 14 -10.35 11.79 8.08
N ALA A 15 -10.35 11.99 9.41
CA ALA A 15 -9.20 12.56 10.11
C ALA A 15 -7.93 11.69 9.97
N LEU A 16 -8.07 10.37 10.07
CA LEU A 16 -6.97 9.42 9.83
C LEU A 16 -6.47 9.49 8.39
N LEU A 17 -7.35 9.59 7.39
CA LEU A 17 -6.98 9.73 5.98
C LEU A 17 -6.26 11.05 5.70
N ASN A 18 -6.72 12.16 6.27
CA ASN A 18 -6.04 13.45 6.16
C ASN A 18 -4.65 13.43 6.81
N SER A 19 -4.52 12.77 7.97
CA SER A 19 -3.23 12.56 8.61
C SER A 19 -2.32 11.69 7.73
N ALA A 20 -2.85 10.63 7.13
CA ALA A 20 -2.12 9.76 6.21
C ALA A 20 -1.61 10.52 4.99
N GLN A 21 -2.47 11.34 4.36
CA GLN A 21 -2.11 12.18 3.22
C GLN A 21 -1.02 13.19 3.57
N THR A 22 -1.11 13.81 4.75
CA THR A 22 -0.11 14.77 5.24
C THR A 22 1.23 14.10 5.50
N THR A 23 1.23 12.95 6.19
CA THR A 23 2.43 12.15 6.44
C THR A 23 3.08 11.69 5.15
N TYR A 24 2.29 11.20 4.20
CA TYR A 24 2.80 10.75 2.90
C TYR A 24 3.48 11.89 2.15
N LYS A 25 2.83 13.06 2.06
CA LYS A 25 3.41 14.24 1.43
C LYS A 25 4.71 14.69 2.11
N ALA A 26 4.78 14.62 3.44
CA ALA A 26 5.99 14.94 4.19
C ALA A 26 7.10 13.89 3.98
N ALA A 27 6.76 12.61 3.91
CA ALA A 27 7.69 11.53 3.66
C ALA A 27 8.29 11.61 2.25
N CYS A 28 7.47 11.86 1.22
CA CYS A 28 7.94 12.12 -0.14
C CYS A 28 8.98 13.24 -0.19
N ARG A 29 8.72 14.37 0.48
CA ARG A 29 9.68 15.49 0.58
C ARG A 29 10.97 15.09 1.30
N ARG A 30 10.87 14.33 2.39
CA ARG A 30 12.03 13.90 3.20
C ARG A 30 12.94 12.95 2.43
N HIS A 31 12.35 12.07 1.62
CA HIS A 31 13.07 11.11 0.79
C HIS A 31 13.44 11.64 -0.59
N GLY A 32 13.06 12.88 -0.92
CA GLY A 32 13.42 13.52 -2.19
C GLY A 32 12.68 12.98 -3.41
N VAL A 33 11.52 12.35 -3.24
CA VAL A 33 10.74 11.70 -4.32
C VAL A 33 9.40 12.39 -4.57
N PRO A 34 8.87 12.36 -5.80
CA PRO A 34 7.52 12.82 -6.07
C PRO A 34 6.48 11.91 -5.41
N MET A 35 5.25 12.41 -5.25
CA MET A 35 4.15 11.56 -4.81
C MET A 35 3.79 10.57 -5.93
N HIS A 36 3.78 9.28 -5.61
CA HIS A 36 3.28 8.25 -6.52
C HIS A 36 1.82 8.52 -6.91
N LYS A 37 1.55 8.69 -8.20
CA LYS A 37 0.25 9.14 -8.74
C LYS A 37 -0.92 8.27 -8.30
N ALA A 38 -0.76 6.95 -8.31
CA ALA A 38 -1.83 6.03 -7.93
C ALA A 38 -2.18 6.16 -6.44
N ILE A 39 -1.19 6.36 -5.57
CA ILE A 39 -1.42 6.51 -4.12
C ILE A 39 -2.08 7.85 -3.82
N ALA A 40 -1.63 8.92 -4.48
CA ALA A 40 -2.24 10.24 -4.35
C ALA A 40 -3.74 10.21 -4.74
N LEU A 41 -4.07 9.60 -5.88
CA LEU A 41 -5.46 9.44 -6.32
C LEU A 41 -6.29 8.58 -5.36
N GLN A 42 -5.73 7.49 -4.82
CA GLN A 42 -6.41 6.67 -3.82
C GLN A 42 -6.69 7.45 -2.52
N LEU A 43 -5.74 8.26 -2.06
CA LEU A 43 -5.92 9.13 -0.89
C LEU A 43 -7.00 10.18 -1.12
N GLU A 44 -6.97 10.88 -2.25
CA GLU A 44 -7.96 11.90 -2.59
C GLU A 44 -9.37 11.30 -2.66
N LYS A 45 -9.54 10.18 -3.36
CA LYS A 45 -10.82 9.45 -3.42
C LYS A 45 -11.27 8.98 -2.04
N ALA A 46 -10.35 8.44 -1.23
CA ALA A 46 -10.66 7.98 0.12
C ALA A 46 -11.17 9.11 1.02
N VAL A 47 -10.55 10.30 0.93
CA VAL A 47 -10.97 11.48 1.71
C VAL A 47 -12.35 11.99 1.27
N VAL A 48 -12.62 12.06 -0.04
CA VAL A 48 -13.87 12.60 -0.58
C VAL A 48 -15.04 11.62 -0.40
N GLU A 49 -14.83 10.34 -0.71
CA GLU A 49 -15.87 9.32 -0.77
C GLU A 49 -16.02 8.55 0.55
N GLY A 50 -15.08 8.72 1.50
CA GLY A 50 -14.99 7.90 2.70
C GLY A 50 -14.54 6.47 2.41
N ALA A 51 -13.88 6.24 1.28
CA ALA A 51 -13.33 4.93 0.92
C ALA A 51 -12.12 4.57 1.81
N LYS A 52 -11.78 3.28 1.86
CA LYS A 52 -10.59 2.79 2.57
C LYS A 52 -9.46 2.55 1.58
N ILE A 53 -8.24 2.74 2.05
CA ILE A 53 -7.04 2.32 1.33
C ILE A 53 -6.57 1.02 1.97
N ASP A 54 -6.92 -0.10 1.37
CA ASP A 54 -6.54 -1.41 1.88
C ASP A 54 -5.27 -1.96 1.23
N LYS A 55 -4.79 -1.32 0.16
CA LYS A 55 -3.71 -1.83 -0.66
C LYS A 55 -2.80 -0.75 -1.23
N LEU A 56 -1.50 -1.06 -1.29
CA LEU A 56 -0.48 -0.28 -1.99
C LEU A 56 0.13 -1.12 -3.11
N CYS A 57 0.15 -0.57 -4.32
CA CYS A 57 0.68 -1.23 -5.52
C CYS A 57 1.81 -0.40 -6.11
N PHE A 58 2.94 -1.06 -6.37
CA PHE A 58 4.09 -0.50 -7.05
C PHE A 58 4.48 -1.41 -8.22
N SER A 59 4.94 -0.80 -9.29
CA SER A 59 5.17 -1.52 -10.53
C SER A 59 6.30 -0.92 -11.36
N GLY A 60 7.18 -1.77 -11.87
CA GLY A 60 8.24 -1.37 -12.80
C GLY A 60 9.56 -1.01 -12.10
N PRO A 61 10.68 -1.08 -12.85
CA PRO A 61 12.02 -0.88 -12.30
C PRO A 61 12.32 0.58 -11.92
N GLU A 62 11.57 1.52 -12.48
CA GLU A 62 11.60 2.95 -12.16
C GLU A 62 11.09 3.28 -10.75
N GLU A 63 10.41 2.35 -10.06
CA GLU A 63 10.00 2.56 -8.67
C GLU A 63 11.21 2.54 -7.73
N GLU A 64 11.66 3.75 -7.37
CA GLU A 64 12.77 3.94 -6.45
C GLU A 64 12.43 3.43 -5.04
N PRO A 65 13.42 2.88 -4.30
CA PRO A 65 13.25 2.46 -2.89
C PRO A 65 12.62 3.54 -2.01
N ALA A 66 12.95 4.81 -2.29
CA ALA A 66 12.47 5.97 -1.55
C ALA A 66 10.95 6.19 -1.68
N VAL A 67 10.35 5.82 -2.83
CA VAL A 67 8.89 5.88 -3.03
C VAL A 67 8.21 4.86 -2.12
N LEU A 68 8.72 3.63 -2.09
CA LEU A 68 8.22 2.59 -1.18
C LEU A 68 8.36 3.04 0.28
N MET A 69 9.53 3.57 0.68
CA MET A 69 9.74 4.06 2.04
C MET A 69 8.70 5.13 2.44
N ALA A 70 8.44 6.10 1.57
CA ALA A 70 7.43 7.13 1.82
C ALA A 70 6.02 6.53 1.99
N ALA A 71 5.67 5.52 1.20
CA ALA A 71 4.39 4.84 1.30
C ALA A 71 4.27 3.95 2.55
N LEU A 72 5.37 3.35 3.02
CA LEU A 72 5.38 2.60 4.28
C LEU A 72 5.23 3.50 5.50
N GLU A 73 5.71 4.75 5.45
CA GLU A 73 5.41 5.74 6.49
C GLU A 73 3.92 6.12 6.53
N LEU A 74 3.25 6.17 5.38
CA LEU A 74 1.78 6.27 5.34
C LEU A 74 1.14 5.06 6.02
N ALA A 75 1.60 3.84 5.72
CA ALA A 75 1.09 2.63 6.35
C ALA A 75 1.35 2.61 7.86
N ALA A 76 2.43 3.23 8.33
CA ALA A 76 2.74 3.34 9.76
C ALA A 76 1.72 4.20 10.54
N VAL A 77 1.09 5.19 9.91
CA VAL A 77 0.12 6.08 10.57
C VAL A 77 -1.34 5.76 10.26
N TYR A 78 -1.58 4.99 9.21
CA TYR A 78 -2.92 4.63 8.76
C TYR A 78 -3.16 3.13 8.95
N PRO A 79 -4.16 2.67 9.72
CA PRO A 79 -4.39 1.24 9.99
C PRO A 79 -5.09 0.47 8.85
N GLY A 80 -5.44 1.15 7.76
CA GLY A 80 -6.26 0.55 6.71
C GLY A 80 -5.51 -0.36 5.77
N VAL A 81 -4.19 -0.16 5.55
CA VAL A 81 -3.43 -0.94 4.57
C VAL A 81 -3.23 -2.36 5.09
N ARG A 82 -3.65 -3.33 4.28
CA ARG A 82 -3.50 -4.76 4.55
C ARG A 82 -2.57 -5.44 3.55
N ASN A 83 -2.46 -4.87 2.35
CA ASN A 83 -1.78 -5.51 1.25
C ASN A 83 -0.72 -4.58 0.67
N VAL A 84 0.51 -5.06 0.53
CA VAL A 84 1.56 -4.36 -0.21
C VAL A 84 2.04 -5.28 -1.32
N SER A 85 2.05 -4.76 -2.53
CA SER A 85 2.48 -5.50 -3.72
C SER A 85 3.49 -4.68 -4.50
N CYS A 86 4.71 -5.21 -4.65
CA CYS A 86 5.80 -4.63 -5.41
C CYS A 86 6.15 -5.56 -6.57
N TRP A 87 5.82 -5.14 -7.79
CA TRP A 87 5.97 -5.96 -8.98
C TRP A 87 7.07 -5.39 -9.88
N GLY A 88 8.19 -6.09 -9.94
CA GLY A 88 9.33 -5.66 -10.76
C GLY A 88 10.01 -4.38 -10.26
N CYS A 89 9.83 -4.02 -8.99
CA CYS A 89 10.40 -2.83 -8.38
C CYS A 89 11.85 -3.05 -7.96
N SER A 90 12.69 -2.03 -8.12
CA SER A 90 14.07 -2.03 -7.64
C SER A 90 14.12 -1.59 -6.18
N LEU A 91 13.67 -2.45 -5.25
CA LEU A 91 13.50 -2.08 -3.83
C LEU A 91 14.82 -1.81 -3.10
N GLY A 92 15.90 -2.48 -3.51
CA GLY A 92 17.21 -2.45 -2.84
C GLY A 92 17.16 -2.79 -1.33
N ASP A 93 18.30 -2.69 -0.67
CA ASP A 93 18.41 -3.01 0.76
C ASP A 93 17.58 -2.06 1.63
N LYS A 94 17.49 -0.78 1.23
CA LYS A 94 16.75 0.24 1.98
C LYS A 94 15.25 -0.01 1.96
N GLY A 95 14.68 -0.37 0.80
CA GLY A 95 13.26 -0.69 0.69
C GLY A 95 12.90 -1.97 1.44
N LEU A 96 13.73 -3.01 1.32
CA LEU A 96 13.56 -4.25 2.08
C LEU A 96 13.69 -4.05 3.59
N LEU A 97 14.65 -3.23 4.03
CA LEU A 97 14.79 -2.86 5.44
C LEU A 97 13.55 -2.13 5.95
N ALA A 98 13.04 -1.14 5.22
CA ALA A 98 11.83 -0.41 5.61
C ALA A 98 10.60 -1.33 5.71
N LEU A 99 10.44 -2.28 4.77
CA LEU A 99 9.41 -3.32 4.87
C LEU A 99 9.57 -4.15 6.14
N SER A 100 10.77 -4.63 6.42
CA SER A 100 11.05 -5.44 7.61
C SER A 100 10.76 -4.69 8.92
N GLN A 101 11.05 -3.38 8.97
CA GLN A 101 10.78 -2.53 10.11
C GLN A 101 9.28 -2.35 10.34
N LEU A 102 8.50 -2.13 9.27
CA LEU A 102 7.05 -2.05 9.36
C LEU A 102 6.46 -3.37 9.87
N LEU A 103 6.90 -4.51 9.32
CA LEU A 103 6.44 -5.83 9.74
C LEU A 103 6.75 -6.09 11.21
N LYS A 104 7.99 -5.81 11.64
CA LYS A 104 8.41 -5.94 13.03
C LYS A 104 7.56 -5.05 13.94
N ALA A 105 7.39 -3.77 13.60
CA ALA A 105 6.55 -2.85 14.39
C ALA A 105 5.10 -3.33 14.48
N SER A 106 4.56 -3.91 13.41
CA SER A 106 3.17 -4.37 13.35
C SER A 106 2.85 -5.55 14.26
N SER A 107 3.87 -6.30 14.70
CA SER A 107 3.75 -7.37 15.71
C SER A 107 3.56 -6.86 17.13
N ASP A 108 3.82 -5.58 17.41
CA ASP A 108 3.61 -5.00 18.74
C ASP A 108 2.10 -4.84 19.02
N ARG A 109 1.67 -5.20 20.24
CA ARG A 109 0.28 -5.03 20.69
C ARG A 109 -0.17 -3.56 20.73
N TRP A 110 0.77 -2.63 20.89
CA TRP A 110 0.50 -1.20 20.95
C TRP A 110 0.50 -0.53 19.58
N TRP A 111 0.88 -1.26 18.53
CA TRP A 111 0.88 -0.75 17.17
C TRP A 111 -0.52 -0.32 16.72
N LYS A 112 -0.61 0.91 16.20
CA LYS A 112 -1.86 1.50 15.67
C LYS A 112 -1.84 1.71 14.16
N GLY A 113 -0.70 1.49 13.51
CA GLY A 113 -0.59 1.55 12.06
C GLY A 113 -1.16 0.30 11.38
N SER A 114 -0.86 0.18 10.09
CA SER A 114 -1.23 -0.95 9.26
C SER A 114 -0.63 -2.25 9.77
N LYS A 115 -1.45 -3.31 9.83
CA LYS A 115 -0.98 -4.68 10.01
C LYS A 115 -1.19 -5.41 8.69
N LEU A 116 -0.09 -5.62 7.98
CA LEU A 116 -0.09 -6.26 6.68
C LEU A 116 -0.48 -7.74 6.83
N ARG A 117 -1.35 -8.20 5.95
CA ARG A 117 -1.78 -9.59 5.81
C ARG A 117 -1.12 -10.26 4.60
N LEU A 118 -0.84 -9.47 3.57
CA LEU A 118 -0.25 -9.94 2.33
C LEU A 118 0.90 -9.03 1.91
N LEU A 119 2.07 -9.62 1.71
CA LEU A 119 3.20 -8.99 1.05
C LEU A 119 3.56 -9.78 -0.20
N GLU A 120 3.50 -9.13 -1.36
CA GLU A 120 3.90 -9.71 -2.63
C GLU A 120 5.13 -8.97 -3.16
N LEU A 121 6.23 -9.71 -3.34
CA LEU A 121 7.46 -9.22 -3.94
C LEU A 121 7.75 -10.08 -5.17
N VAL A 122 7.54 -9.51 -6.35
CA VAL A 122 7.81 -10.21 -7.62
C VAL A 122 9.09 -9.66 -8.21
N ALA A 123 10.12 -10.50 -8.28
CA ALA A 123 11.39 -10.15 -8.86
C ALA A 123 11.26 -9.96 -10.37
N ASP A 124 11.91 -8.90 -10.85
CA ASP A 124 12.22 -8.58 -12.24
C ASP A 124 11.12 -7.98 -13.13
N GLY A 125 11.02 -6.64 -13.11
CA GLY A 125 10.29 -5.83 -14.08
C GLY A 125 11.14 -5.41 -15.28
N VAL A 126 12.46 -5.67 -15.25
CA VAL A 126 13.39 -5.37 -16.34
C VAL A 126 13.35 -6.48 -17.39
N GLY A 127 13.26 -7.74 -16.97
CA GLY A 127 13.16 -8.93 -17.82
C GLY A 127 11.73 -9.37 -18.14
N THR A 128 10.73 -8.86 -17.42
CA THR A 128 9.31 -9.15 -17.69
C THR A 128 8.58 -7.86 -18.08
N PRO A 129 8.26 -7.63 -19.36
CA PRO A 129 7.52 -6.44 -19.77
C PRO A 129 6.06 -6.49 -19.23
N PRO A 130 5.39 -5.34 -19.06
CA PRO A 130 4.08 -5.27 -18.39
C PRO A 130 2.99 -6.15 -19.00
N ASP A 131 2.99 -6.35 -20.31
CA ASP A 131 2.09 -7.24 -21.05
C ASP A 131 2.25 -8.73 -20.69
N LYS A 132 3.40 -9.09 -20.11
CA LYS A 132 3.70 -10.42 -19.59
C LYS A 132 3.55 -10.51 -18.07
N TRP A 133 3.13 -9.42 -17.41
CA TRP A 133 2.84 -9.49 -15.98
C TRP A 133 1.61 -10.38 -15.75
N PRO A 134 1.65 -11.25 -14.73
CA PRO A 134 0.53 -12.13 -14.39
C PRO A 134 -0.79 -11.37 -14.23
N GLU A 135 -1.92 -11.99 -14.61
CA GLU A 135 -3.28 -11.45 -14.45
C GLU A 135 -3.54 -10.90 -13.03
N ARG A 136 -2.93 -11.55 -12.02
CA ARG A 136 -2.98 -11.13 -10.62
C ARG A 136 -2.52 -9.69 -10.40
N PHE A 137 -1.50 -9.22 -11.12
CA PHE A 137 -1.06 -7.82 -11.08
C PHE A 137 -2.16 -6.87 -11.59
N PHE A 138 -2.77 -7.18 -12.73
CA PHE A 138 -3.82 -6.35 -13.33
C PHE A 138 -5.07 -6.30 -12.45
N HIS A 139 -5.44 -7.42 -11.81
CA HIS A 139 -6.47 -7.42 -10.77
C HIS A 139 -6.10 -6.46 -9.64
N HIS A 140 -4.84 -6.52 -9.19
CA HIS A 140 -4.31 -5.69 -8.13
C HIS A 140 -4.24 -4.19 -8.46
N MET A 141 -3.97 -3.81 -9.70
CA MET A 141 -4.07 -2.42 -10.19
C MET A 141 -5.52 -1.94 -10.26
N ASN A 142 -6.44 -2.82 -10.65
CA ASN A 142 -7.84 -2.50 -10.90
C ASN A 142 -8.74 -2.71 -9.67
N GLY A 143 -8.17 -2.99 -8.49
CA GLY A 143 -8.92 -3.11 -7.22
C GLY A 143 -9.55 -4.49 -6.96
N GLY A 144 -9.27 -5.50 -7.80
CA GLY A 144 -9.67 -6.89 -7.57
C GLY A 144 -8.66 -7.65 -6.72
N LEU A 145 -9.15 -8.42 -5.73
CA LEU A 145 -8.39 -9.47 -5.07
C LEU A 145 -8.51 -10.75 -5.92
N ALA A 146 -7.42 -11.21 -6.52
CA ALA A 146 -7.37 -12.58 -7.01
C ALA A 146 -7.01 -13.49 -5.83
N MET A 147 -8.04 -13.93 -5.09
CA MET A 147 -7.89 -14.96 -4.06
C MET A 147 -7.78 -16.32 -4.76
N HIS A 148 -6.64 -16.98 -4.56
CA HIS A 148 -6.42 -18.42 -4.67
C HIS A 148 -7.08 -19.11 -5.87
N GLY A 149 -6.49 -18.93 -7.06
CA GLY A 149 -6.68 -19.81 -8.21
C GLY A 149 -5.39 -20.60 -8.47
N ALA A 150 -5.52 -21.82 -9.03
CA ALA A 150 -4.39 -22.71 -9.34
C ALA A 150 -3.30 -22.08 -10.25
N GLY A 151 -3.60 -20.95 -10.91
CA GLY A 151 -2.65 -20.17 -11.72
C GLY A 151 -1.84 -19.10 -10.97
N HIS A 152 -1.99 -18.94 -9.65
CA HIS A 152 -1.35 -17.86 -8.88
C HIS A 152 -0.14 -18.33 -8.03
N ALA A 153 0.75 -19.14 -8.63
CA ALA A 153 1.87 -19.81 -7.96
C ALA A 153 3.16 -18.97 -7.81
N GLN A 154 3.06 -17.66 -7.68
CA GLN A 154 4.22 -16.83 -7.34
C GLN A 154 4.33 -16.63 -5.83
N PRO A 155 5.55 -16.54 -5.26
CA PRO A 155 5.76 -16.44 -3.82
C PRO A 155 5.15 -15.15 -3.28
N SER A 156 3.94 -15.26 -2.75
CA SER A 156 3.34 -14.27 -1.87
C SER A 156 3.62 -14.72 -0.43
N LEU A 157 4.08 -13.78 0.40
CA LEU A 157 4.28 -14.05 1.80
C LEU A 157 2.97 -13.70 2.53
N LEU A 158 2.24 -14.75 2.91
CA LEU A 158 1.11 -14.64 3.82
C LEU A 158 1.66 -14.34 5.22
N LEU A 159 1.24 -13.21 5.77
CA LEU A 159 1.62 -12.79 7.11
C LEU A 159 0.51 -13.30 8.06
N CYS A 160 0.88 -14.17 8.99
CA CYS A 160 -0.06 -14.70 9.98
C CYS A 160 -0.59 -13.55 10.86
N GLU A 161 -1.88 -13.61 11.19
CA GLU A 161 -2.58 -12.58 12.00
C GLU A 161 -2.16 -12.54 13.46
#